data_AF-A0A356K2W7-F1
#
_entry.id   AF-A0A356K2W7-F1
#
_cell.length_a   1.000
_cell.length_b   1.000
_cell.length_c   1.000
_cell.angle_alpha   90.00
_cell.angle_beta   90.00
_cell.angle_gamma   90.00
#
_symmetry.space_group_name_H-M   'P 1'
#
loop_
_entity.id
_entity.type
_entity.pdbx_description
1 polymer ?
#
loop_
_entity_poly.entity_id
_entity_poly.type
_entity_poly.pdbx_seq_one_letter_code
_entity_poly.pdbx_strand_id
1 'polypeptide(L)'
;MFGKKKQNDKKESLNFKSDNYKMNDNYVTNNLVVANLEYISSEPTPYGPMVKQTKQKYIFELLNENGKIRYREIFTGFVADAEESHYFDLPYVVNVVSLKEEVPDVADNIPKYGLLLVLNEVNTKKRLKTLKK
;
A
#
# COMPACT_ATOMS: atom_id res chain seq x y z
N MET A 1 15.46 -43.84 19.90
CA MET A 1 16.28 -43.24 18.83
C MET A 1 15.66 -41.90 18.48
N PHE A 2 16.30 -40.79 18.90
CA PHE A 2 15.78 -39.45 18.64
C PHE A 2 16.20 -39.01 17.23
N GLY A 3 15.23 -38.93 16.33
CA GLY A 3 15.43 -38.45 14.96
C GLY A 3 15.97 -37.02 14.97
N LYS A 4 17.07 -36.80 14.23
CA LYS A 4 17.70 -35.50 14.06
C LYS A 4 16.69 -34.51 13.47
N LYS A 5 16.41 -33.41 14.20
CA LYS A 5 15.65 -32.27 13.67
C LYS A 5 16.38 -31.75 12.42
N LYS A 6 15.71 -31.78 11.27
CA LYS A 6 16.13 -31.06 10.07
C LYS A 6 16.23 -29.58 10.44
N GLN A 7 17.45 -29.04 10.38
CA GLN A 7 17.67 -27.60 10.44
C GLN A 7 16.89 -26.98 9.28
N ASN A 8 15.99 -26.04 9.59
CA ASN A 8 15.34 -25.20 8.61
C ASN A 8 16.41 -24.60 7.71
N ASP A 9 16.27 -24.82 6.40
CA ASP A 9 16.96 -24.02 5.41
C ASP A 9 16.73 -22.55 5.75
N LYS A 10 17.83 -21.80 5.82
CA LYS A 10 17.83 -20.37 6.11
C LYS A 10 16.71 -19.72 5.30
N LYS A 11 15.69 -19.18 5.99
CA LYS A 11 14.85 -18.13 5.42
C LYS A 11 15.83 -17.14 4.79
N GLU A 12 15.78 -16.98 3.47
CA GLU A 12 16.35 -15.81 2.83
C GLU A 12 15.79 -14.63 3.61
N SER A 13 16.63 -14.01 4.43
CA SER A 13 16.30 -12.76 5.07
C SER A 13 15.91 -11.86 3.92
N LEU A 14 14.64 -11.46 3.85
CA LEU A 14 14.18 -10.35 3.04
C LEU A 14 15.09 -9.19 3.42
N ASN A 15 16.18 -9.04 2.65
CA ASN A 15 17.05 -7.89 2.73
C ASN A 15 16.19 -6.76 2.17
N PHE A 16 15.36 -6.18 3.03
CA PHE A 16 14.92 -4.80 2.89
C PHE A 16 16.20 -3.98 3.00
N LYS A 17 16.94 -3.95 1.88
CA LYS A 17 17.92 -2.93 1.62
C LYS A 17 17.12 -1.64 1.65
N SER A 18 17.11 -0.97 2.79
CA SER A 18 16.80 0.45 2.89
C SER A 18 17.93 1.23 2.22
N ASP A 19 18.29 0.87 0.99
CA ASP A 19 19.35 1.50 0.21
C ASP A 19 18.85 2.90 -0.12
N ASN A 20 19.22 3.86 0.73
CA ASN A 20 19.21 5.30 0.46
C ASN A 20 18.02 5.82 -0.36
N TYR A 21 16.79 5.37 -0.07
CA TYR A 21 15.63 5.88 -0.80
C TYR A 21 15.34 7.31 -0.36
N LYS A 22 15.74 8.26 -1.21
CA LYS A 22 15.36 9.65 -1.08
C LYS A 22 13.95 9.80 -1.64
N MET A 23 13.01 10.15 -0.77
CA MET A 23 11.66 10.55 -1.15
C MET A 23 11.71 11.64 -2.21
N ASN A 24 10.83 11.55 -3.20
CA ASN A 24 10.72 12.59 -4.21
C ASN A 24 10.06 13.84 -3.60
N ASP A 25 10.57 15.02 -3.96
CA ASP A 25 9.97 16.29 -3.55
C ASP A 25 8.69 16.59 -4.36
N ASN A 26 8.61 16.06 -5.59
CA ASN A 26 7.48 16.19 -6.51
C ASN A 26 7.15 14.85 -7.16
N TYR A 27 5.87 14.63 -7.47
CA TYR A 27 5.39 13.39 -8.07
C TYR A 27 4.52 13.65 -9.30
N VAL A 28 4.70 12.81 -10.32
CA VAL A 28 3.85 12.76 -11.50
C VAL A 28 2.60 11.93 -11.16
N THR A 29 1.42 12.56 -11.20
CA THR A 29 0.18 11.96 -10.67
C THR A 29 -0.34 10.79 -11.50
N ASN A 30 0.05 10.68 -12.77
CA ASN A 30 -0.30 9.52 -13.61
C ASN A 30 0.27 8.20 -13.07
N ASN A 31 1.35 8.25 -12.30
CA ASN A 31 2.00 7.06 -11.73
C ASN A 31 1.55 6.79 -10.29
N LEU A 32 0.60 7.59 -9.79
CA LEU A 32 0.09 7.47 -8.44
C LEU A 32 -1.25 6.76 -8.42
N VAL A 33 -1.43 5.92 -7.41
CA VAL A 33 -2.69 5.23 -7.12
C VAL A 33 -3.13 5.51 -5.70
N VAL A 34 -4.42 5.41 -5.48
CA VAL A 34 -5.06 5.45 -4.17
C VAL A 34 -5.54 4.04 -3.84
N ALA A 35 -5.22 3.56 -2.63
CA ALA A 35 -5.58 2.21 -2.23
C ALA A 35 -5.71 2.04 -0.72
N ASN A 36 -6.33 0.95 -0.29
CA ASN A 36 -6.35 0.51 1.10
C ASN A 36 -5.24 -0.50 1.35
N LEU A 37 -4.89 -0.70 2.62
CA LEU A 37 -4.03 -1.78 3.04
C LEU A 37 -4.86 -2.90 3.64
N GLU A 38 -4.60 -4.11 3.22
CA GLU A 38 -5.06 -5.32 3.86
C GLU A 38 -4.03 -5.80 4.88
N TYR A 39 -4.49 -6.16 6.07
CA TYR A 39 -3.65 -6.60 7.17
C TYR A 39 -4.35 -7.68 7.98
N ILE A 40 -3.56 -8.50 8.67
CA ILE A 40 -4.08 -9.48 9.60
C ILE A 40 -4.29 -8.81 10.95
N SER A 41 -5.55 -8.78 11.39
CA SER A 41 -5.93 -8.21 12.67
C SER A 41 -5.41 -9.06 13.84
N SER A 42 -4.79 -8.40 14.81
CA SER A 42 -4.39 -9.02 16.09
C SER A 42 -5.56 -9.18 17.07
N GLU A 43 -6.75 -8.69 16.72
CA GLU A 43 -7.93 -8.85 17.57
C GLU A 43 -8.29 -10.33 17.74
N PRO A 44 -8.52 -10.80 18.98
CA PRO A 44 -8.88 -12.18 19.25
C PRO A 44 -10.29 -12.43 18.73
N THR A 45 -10.42 -13.39 17.81
CA THR A 45 -11.73 -13.88 17.34
C THR A 45 -11.84 -15.38 17.57
N PRO A 46 -13.06 -15.94 17.73
CA PRO A 46 -13.26 -17.38 17.89
C PRO A 46 -12.75 -18.22 16.71
N TYR A 47 -12.51 -17.60 15.56
CA TYR A 47 -12.16 -18.24 14.29
C TYR A 47 -10.68 -18.08 13.92
N GLY A 48 -9.87 -17.50 14.80
CA GLY A 48 -8.44 -17.21 14.55
C GLY A 48 -8.18 -15.83 13.96
N PRO A 49 -7.00 -15.61 13.35
CA PRO A 49 -6.64 -14.32 12.74
C PRO A 49 -7.61 -13.98 11.60
N MET A 50 -8.07 -12.73 11.57
CA MET A 50 -8.95 -12.24 10.51
C MET A 50 -8.24 -11.22 9.65
N VAL A 51 -8.42 -11.35 8.33
CA VAL A 51 -8.02 -10.34 7.36
C VAL A 51 -8.94 -9.13 7.47
N LYS A 52 -8.36 -7.94 7.60
CA LYS A 52 -9.05 -6.65 7.66
C LYS A 52 -8.42 -5.66 6.71
N GLN A 53 -9.18 -4.63 6.34
CA GLN A 53 -8.70 -3.53 5.51
C GLN A 53 -8.69 -2.22 6.29
N THR A 54 -7.75 -1.34 5.97
CA THR A 54 -7.70 0.00 6.56
C THR A 54 -8.91 0.81 6.10
N LYS A 55 -9.55 1.53 7.02
CA LYS A 55 -10.62 2.48 6.66
C LYS A 55 -10.08 3.65 5.84
N GLN A 56 -8.89 4.12 6.21
CA GLN A 56 -8.18 5.15 5.46
C GLN A 56 -7.54 4.55 4.20
N LYS A 57 -7.61 5.31 3.12
CA LYS A 57 -6.87 5.11 1.89
C LYS A 57 -5.51 5.80 2.00
N TYR A 58 -4.53 5.33 1.25
CA TYR A 58 -3.19 5.89 1.11
C TYR A 58 -2.86 6.14 -0.36
N ILE A 59 -1.80 6.91 -0.61
CA ILE A 59 -1.30 7.16 -1.96
C ILE A 59 -0.02 6.37 -2.16
N PHE A 60 0.06 5.65 -3.28
CA PHE A 60 1.19 4.83 -3.65
C PHE A 60 1.74 5.25 -5.01
N GLU A 61 3.05 5.17 -5.14
CA GLU A 61 3.77 5.16 -6.40
C GLU A 61 3.81 3.73 -6.94
N LEU A 62 3.39 3.55 -8.20
CA LEU A 62 3.51 2.29 -8.90
C LEU A 62 4.97 2.04 -9.29
N LEU A 63 5.52 0.92 -8.84
CA LEU A 63 6.86 0.45 -9.19
C LEU A 63 6.76 -0.80 -10.06
N ASN A 64 7.60 -0.88 -11.09
CA ASN A 64 7.79 -2.08 -11.88
C ASN A 64 9.24 -2.54 -11.73
N GLU A 65 9.46 -3.55 -10.89
CA GLU A 65 10.78 -4.10 -10.60
C GLU A 65 10.84 -5.55 -11.11
N ASN A 66 11.72 -5.82 -12.08
CA ASN A 66 11.92 -7.16 -12.63
C ASN A 66 10.63 -7.86 -13.11
N GLY A 67 9.68 -7.10 -13.66
CA GLY A 67 8.39 -7.61 -14.14
C GLY A 67 7.35 -7.83 -13.04
N LYS A 68 7.66 -7.49 -11.79
CA LYS A 68 6.71 -7.51 -10.67
C LYS A 68 6.21 -6.10 -10.35
N ILE A 69 4.90 -5.99 -10.20
CA ILE A 69 4.27 -4.75 -9.77
C ILE A 69 4.40 -4.64 -8.25
N ARG A 70 4.86 -3.48 -7.79
CA ARG A 70 4.95 -3.12 -6.38
C ARG A 70 4.39 -1.73 -6.17
N TYR A 71 4.01 -1.45 -4.94
CA TYR A 71 3.44 -0.17 -4.54
C TYR A 71 4.28 0.41 -3.42
N ARG A 72 4.78 1.63 -3.62
CA ARG A 72 5.52 2.35 -2.57
C ARG A 72 4.67 3.48 -2.03
N GLU A 73 4.42 3.48 -0.73
CA GLU A 73 3.67 4.57 -0.10
C GLU A 73 4.53 5.84 -0.03
N ILE A 74 3.98 6.96 -0.50
CA ILE A 74 4.74 8.18 -0.81
C ILE A 74 5.23 8.95 0.43
N PHE A 75 4.63 8.75 1.60
CA PHE A 75 5.00 9.49 2.81
C PHE A 75 6.09 8.78 3.61
N THR A 76 5.99 7.46 3.74
CA THR A 76 6.80 6.61 4.61
C THR A 76 7.79 5.75 3.84
N GLY A 77 7.50 5.42 2.59
CA GLY A 77 8.40 4.71 1.69
C GLY A 77 8.34 3.21 1.84
N PHE A 78 7.40 2.71 2.65
CA PHE A 78 7.18 1.27 2.71
C PHE A 78 6.75 0.76 1.33
N VAL A 79 7.23 -0.43 0.99
CA VAL A 79 6.92 -1.10 -0.27
C VAL A 79 6.04 -2.29 0.06
N ALA A 80 4.91 -2.38 -0.62
CA ALA A 80 3.97 -3.49 -0.56
C ALA A 80 3.90 -4.16 -1.92
N ASP A 81 3.82 -5.50 -1.92
CA ASP A 81 3.68 -6.26 -3.16
C ASP A 81 2.23 -6.17 -3.68
N ALA A 82 2.08 -6.24 -5.01
CA ALA A 82 0.78 -6.23 -5.68
C ALA A 82 0.10 -7.62 -5.71
N GLU A 83 0.89 -8.69 -5.62
CA GLU A 83 0.40 -10.06 -5.61
C GLU A 83 0.20 -10.53 -4.17
N GLU A 84 -0.95 -11.15 -3.88
CA GLU A 84 -1.20 -11.86 -2.63
C GLU A 84 -0.14 -12.97 -2.48
N SER A 85 0.93 -12.70 -1.74
CA SER A 85 1.73 -13.77 -1.18
C SER A 85 0.94 -14.30 0.02
N HIS A 86 0.67 -15.60 0.11
CA HIS A 86 -0.02 -16.18 1.27
C HIS A 86 0.83 -16.16 2.57
N TYR A 87 1.83 -15.28 2.66
CA TYR A 87 2.75 -15.19 3.79
C TYR A 87 2.53 -13.90 4.60
N PHE A 88 2.55 -14.09 5.90
CA PHE A 88 1.96 -13.25 6.95
C PHE A 88 2.71 -11.95 7.28
N ASP A 89 3.73 -11.58 6.50
CA ASP A 89 4.76 -10.65 6.98
C ASP A 89 4.55 -9.18 6.56
N LEU A 90 3.70 -8.87 5.57
CA LEU A 90 3.50 -7.49 5.09
C LEU A 90 2.04 -7.18 4.70
N PRO A 91 1.58 -5.92 4.87
CA PRO A 91 0.27 -5.52 4.42
C PRO A 91 0.20 -5.45 2.89
N TYR A 92 -0.91 -5.92 2.31
CA TYR A 92 -1.13 -5.95 0.86
C TYR A 92 -1.92 -4.73 0.40
N VAL A 93 -1.66 -4.28 -0.82
CA VAL A 93 -2.42 -3.16 -1.40
C VAL A 93 -3.68 -3.69 -2.07
N VAL A 94 -4.84 -3.17 -1.66
CA VAL A 94 -6.16 -3.58 -2.17
C VAL A 94 -7.00 -2.37 -2.54
N ASN A 95 -8.06 -2.58 -3.34
CA ASN A 95 -8.94 -1.52 -3.84
C ASN A 95 -8.17 -0.41 -4.58
N VAL A 96 -7.23 -0.81 -5.44
CA VAL A 96 -6.35 0.11 -6.18
C VAL A 96 -7.15 0.89 -7.22
N VAL A 97 -7.07 2.22 -7.17
CA VAL A 97 -7.69 3.15 -8.12
C VAL A 97 -6.65 4.20 -8.52
N SER A 98 -6.65 4.66 -9.78
CA SER A 98 -5.71 5.71 -10.18
C SER A 98 -5.99 7.03 -9.45
N LEU A 99 -4.96 7.81 -9.09
CA LEU A 99 -5.17 9.07 -8.37
C LEU A 99 -6.05 10.05 -9.15
N LYS A 100 -5.90 10.08 -10.49
CA LYS A 100 -6.72 10.92 -11.37
C LYS A 100 -8.17 10.44 -11.50
N GLU A 101 -8.45 9.17 -11.29
CA GLU A 101 -9.83 8.70 -11.25
C GLU A 101 -10.51 9.11 -9.94
N GLU A 102 -9.80 9.02 -8.81
CA GLU A 102 -10.34 9.42 -7.51
C GLU A 102 -10.42 10.96 -7.35
N VAL A 103 -9.47 11.69 -7.94
CA VAL A 103 -9.36 13.15 -7.92
C VAL A 103 -9.04 13.66 -9.34
N PRO A 104 -10.05 13.84 -10.21
CA PRO A 104 -9.86 14.24 -11.62
C PRO A 104 -9.13 15.56 -11.83
N ASP A 105 -9.32 16.52 -10.92
CA ASP A 105 -8.76 17.87 -11.01
C ASP A 105 -7.36 17.98 -10.41
N VAL A 106 -6.74 16.86 -10.01
CA VAL A 106 -5.37 16.86 -9.47
C VAL A 106 -4.37 17.27 -10.56
N ALA A 107 -3.41 18.13 -10.19
CA ALA A 107 -2.35 18.56 -11.10
C ALA A 107 -1.51 17.38 -11.63
N ASP A 108 -0.98 17.50 -12.84
CA ASP A 108 -0.11 16.46 -13.44
C ASP A 108 1.18 16.22 -12.63
N ASN A 109 1.69 17.28 -12.01
CA ASN A 109 2.86 17.24 -11.15
C ASN A 109 2.57 18.04 -9.88
N ILE A 110 2.82 17.43 -8.72
CA ILE A 110 2.45 18.00 -7.42
C ILE A 110 3.56 17.75 -6.39
N PRO A 111 3.88 18.73 -5.54
CA PRO A 111 4.81 18.53 -4.45
C PRO A 111 4.27 17.52 -3.43
N LYS A 112 5.16 16.80 -2.75
CA LYS A 112 4.81 15.83 -1.70
C LYS A 112 3.84 16.39 -0.66
N TYR A 113 4.06 17.63 -0.22
CA TYR A 113 3.17 18.29 0.73
C TYR A 113 1.79 18.62 0.15
N GLY A 114 1.70 18.88 -1.16
CA GLY A 114 0.41 19.01 -1.85
C GLY A 114 -0.38 17.71 -1.83
N LEU A 115 0.29 16.55 -1.90
CA LEU A 115 -0.36 15.24 -1.80
C LEU A 115 -0.95 14.96 -0.42
N LEU A 116 -0.53 15.65 0.66
CA LEU A 116 -1.20 15.54 1.95
C LEU A 116 -2.62 16.11 1.91
N LEU A 117 -2.80 17.22 1.19
CA LEU A 117 -4.11 17.84 0.99
C LEU A 117 -5.01 16.93 0.15
N VAL A 118 -4.45 16.35 -0.91
CA VAL A 118 -5.15 15.37 -1.77
C VAL A 118 -5.53 14.12 -0.98
N LEU A 119 -4.61 13.57 -0.18
CA LEU A 119 -4.88 12.42 0.70
C LEU A 119 -6.00 12.72 1.70
N ASN A 120 -5.99 13.93 2.27
CA ASN A 120 -7.04 14.37 3.17
C ASN A 120 -8.38 14.47 2.43
N GLU A 121 -8.42 15.04 1.23
CA GLU A 121 -9.62 15.10 0.39
C GLU A 121 -10.17 13.70 0.10
N VAL A 122 -9.32 12.75 -0.30
CA VAL A 122 -9.70 11.35 -0.55
C VAL A 122 -10.33 10.71 0.69
N ASN A 123 -9.77 10.94 1.87
CA ASN A 123 -10.23 10.31 3.11
C ASN A 123 -11.40 11.05 3.80
N THR A 124 -11.59 12.34 3.50
CA THR A 124 -12.63 13.18 4.14
C THR A 124 -13.81 13.48 3.23
N LYS A 125 -13.72 13.21 1.92
CA LYS A 125 -14.87 13.22 1.01
C LYS A 125 -15.92 12.25 1.56
N LYS A 126 -16.83 12.77 2.41
CA LYS A 126 -18.22 12.32 2.46
C LYS A 126 -18.64 12.33 1.01
N ARG A 127 -18.77 11.16 0.36
CA ARG A 127 -19.37 11.07 -0.96
C ARG A 127 -20.61 11.95 -0.90
N LEU A 128 -20.55 13.13 -1.54
CA LEU A 128 -21.74 13.88 -1.89
C LEU A 128 -22.44 12.92 -2.83
N LYS A 129 -23.26 12.03 -2.25
CA LYS A 129 -24.25 11.27 -2.98
C LYS A 129 -25.01 12.36 -3.68
N THR A 130 -24.74 12.51 -4.97
CA THR A 130 -25.61 13.24 -5.88
C THR A 130 -26.98 12.64 -5.65
N LEU A 131 -27.80 13.36 -4.88
CA LEU A 131 -29.24 13.19 -4.86
C LEU A 131 -29.63 13.40 -6.32
N LYS A 132 -29.85 12.28 -7.02
CA LYS A 132 -30.50 12.30 -8.32
C LYS A 132 -31.80 13.05 -8.12
N LYS A 133 -31.91 14.22 -8.77
CA LYS A 133 -33.19 14.92 -8.95
C LYS A 133 -34.11 14.06 -9.81
#